data_AF-A0A9E4SBM9-F1
#
_entry.id   AF-A0A9E4SBM9-F1
#
_cell.length_a   1.000
_cell.length_b   1.000
_cell.length_c   1.000
_cell.angle_alpha   90.00
_cell.angle_beta   90.00
_cell.angle_gamma   90.00
#
_symmetry.space_group_name_H-M   'P 1'
#
loop_
_entity.id
_entity.type
_entity.pdbx_description
1 polymer ?
#
loop_
_entity_poly.entity_id
_entity_poly.type
_entity_poly.pdbx_seq_one_letter_code
_entity_poly.pdbx_strand_id
1 'polypeptide(L)'
;MAFKLLLLPPGGDENTLVAREWPQEIKKACPDVEVRVAGSVGEAMEMIDDVDAAFGDIPPELLERARNLKWIACPQAGPRAGYYHESLIAGDVIVTNTREIY
;
A
#
# COMPACT_ATOMS: atom_id res chain seq x y z
N MET A 1 -0.17 14.12 -13.95
CA MET A 1 -1.10 14.05 -12.81
C MET A 1 -0.34 13.37 -11.69
N ALA A 2 -0.12 14.08 -10.59
CA ALA A 2 0.50 13.52 -9.39
C ALA A 2 -0.51 12.60 -8.69
N PHE A 3 -0.07 11.43 -8.26
CA PHE A 3 -0.86 10.53 -7.39
C PHE A 3 -0.10 10.33 -6.08
N LYS A 4 -0.86 10.01 -5.02
CA LYS A 4 -0.30 9.74 -3.68
C LYS A 4 -0.21 8.24 -3.46
N LEU A 5 0.98 7.76 -3.12
CA LEU A 5 1.27 6.36 -2.85
C LEU A 5 1.72 6.18 -1.41
N LEU A 6 0.98 5.35 -0.66
CA LEU A 6 1.43 4.85 0.64
C LEU A 6 2.22 3.55 0.48
N LEU A 7 3.41 3.48 1.07
CA LEU A 7 4.16 2.25 1.27
C LEU A 7 4.02 1.82 2.73
N LEU A 8 3.34 0.70 2.96
CA LEU A 8 3.26 0.02 4.25
C LEU A 8 3.94 -1.35 4.11
N PRO A 9 5.22 -1.49 4.49
CA PRO A 9 5.92 -2.76 4.38
C PRO A 9 5.17 -3.87 5.12
N PRO A 10 5.11 -5.10 4.57
CA PRO A 10 4.47 -6.20 5.26
C PRO A 10 5.10 -6.41 6.66
N GLY A 11 4.25 -6.41 7.69
CA GLY A 11 4.67 -6.51 9.09
C GLY A 11 5.03 -5.18 9.77
N GLY A 12 5.04 -4.04 9.06
CA GLY A 12 5.37 -2.74 9.64
C GLY A 12 6.82 -2.66 10.11
N ASP A 13 7.77 -2.75 9.16
CA ASP A 13 9.21 -2.63 9.45
C ASP A 13 9.87 -1.57 8.56
N GLU A 14 10.38 -0.52 9.22
CA GLU A 14 11.09 0.61 8.61
C GLU A 14 12.46 0.23 8.03
N ASN A 15 13.00 -0.95 8.37
CA ASN A 15 14.32 -1.39 7.89
C ASN A 15 14.27 -2.14 6.55
N THR A 16 13.06 -2.36 6.01
CA THR A 16 12.87 -3.03 4.73
C THR A 16 13.34 -2.20 3.53
N LEU A 17 13.66 -2.86 2.41
CA LEU A 17 13.98 -2.17 1.15
C LEU A 17 12.81 -1.28 0.68
N VAL A 18 11.57 -1.71 0.96
CA VAL A 18 10.34 -0.96 0.67
C VAL A 18 10.34 0.38 1.40
N ALA A 19 10.76 0.43 2.65
CA ALA A 19 10.83 1.67 3.42
C ALA A 19 12.06 2.53 3.05
N ARG A 20 13.21 1.90 2.81
CA ARG A 20 14.51 2.61 2.68
C ARG A 20 14.87 3.03 1.26
N GLU A 21 14.60 2.18 0.27
CA GLU A 21 15.13 2.35 -1.09
C GLU A 21 14.04 2.70 -2.10
N TRP A 22 12.89 2.02 -2.02
CA TRP A 22 11.82 2.18 -2.99
C TRP A 22 11.28 3.61 -3.12
N PRO A 23 11.17 4.45 -2.07
CA PRO A 23 10.70 5.82 -2.25
C PRO A 23 11.58 6.63 -3.22
N GLN A 24 12.89 6.37 -3.21
CA GLN A 24 13.84 7.04 -4.11
C GLN A 24 13.72 6.50 -5.53
N GLU A 25 13.64 5.18 -5.70
CA GLU A 25 13.50 4.57 -7.03
C GLU A 25 12.16 4.91 -7.68
N ILE A 26 11.06 4.93 -6.91
CA ILE A 26 9.74 5.34 -7.38
C ILE A 26 9.75 6.81 -7.81
N LYS A 27 10.36 7.71 -7.03
CA LYS A 27 10.50 9.13 -7.42
C LYS A 27 11.37 9.31 -8.66
N LYS A 28 12.41 8.50 -8.87
CA LYS A 28 13.21 8.53 -10.11
C LYS A 28 12.37 8.12 -11.33
N ALA A 29 11.56 7.07 -11.20
CA ALA A 29 10.72 6.56 -12.28
C ALA A 29 9.48 7.44 -12.54
N CYS A 30 8.93 8.06 -11.49
CA CYS A 30 7.76 8.93 -11.54
C CYS A 30 8.00 10.18 -10.67
N PRO A 31 8.60 11.25 -11.22
CA PRO A 31 8.99 12.43 -10.43
C PRO A 31 7.84 13.16 -9.72
N ASP A 32 6.64 13.09 -10.28
CA ASP A 32 5.45 13.79 -9.76
C ASP A 32 4.72 13.01 -8.65
N VAL A 33 5.15 11.79 -8.32
CA VAL A 33 4.50 10.97 -7.28
C VAL A 33 4.81 11.49 -5.88
N GLU A 34 3.79 11.56 -5.03
CA GLU A 34 3.96 11.79 -3.60
C GLU A 34 4.02 10.43 -2.88
N VAL A 35 5.22 10.01 -2.48
CA VAL A 35 5.41 8.76 -1.71
C VAL A 35 5.37 9.06 -0.22
N ARG A 36 4.49 8.37 0.51
CA ARG A 36 4.44 8.32 1.97
C ARG A 36 4.87 6.94 2.43
N VAL A 37 5.68 6.86 3.47
CA VAL A 37 6.14 5.58 4.04
C VAL A 37 5.63 5.52 5.47
N ALA A 38 4.98 4.42 5.81
CA ALA A 38 4.55 4.14 7.17
C ALA A 38 5.26 2.90 7.69
N GLY A 39 5.94 3.02 8.82
CA GLY A 39 6.60 1.91 9.52
C GLY A 39 5.61 1.07 10.34
N SER A 40 4.35 1.47 10.45
CA SER A 40 3.32 0.71 11.17
C SER A 40 1.91 1.03 10.66
N VAL A 41 0.94 0.19 11.03
CA VAL A 41 -0.49 0.44 10.82
C VAL A 41 -0.92 1.77 11.46
N GLY A 42 -0.39 2.08 12.65
CA GLY A 42 -0.70 3.33 13.36
C GLY A 42 -0.23 4.57 12.61
N GLU A 43 1.00 4.56 12.10
CA GLU A 43 1.49 5.66 11.24
C GLU A 43 0.70 5.76 9.94
N ALA A 44 0.36 4.61 9.36
CA ALA A 44 -0.41 4.56 8.12
C ALA A 44 -1.81 5.18 8.28
N MET A 45 -2.45 5.03 9.45
CA MET A 45 -3.73 5.68 9.77
C MET A 45 -3.67 7.20 9.68
N GLU A 46 -2.53 7.82 9.97
CA GLU A 46 -2.35 9.28 9.88
C GLU A 46 -2.11 9.75 8.45
N MET A 47 -1.85 8.83 7.52
CA MET A 47 -1.44 9.13 6.15
C MET A 47 -2.43 8.66 5.08
N ILE A 48 -3.34 7.73 5.38
CA ILE A 48 -4.16 7.03 4.38
C ILE A 48 -5.34 7.84 3.82
N ASP A 49 -5.80 8.88 4.53
CA ASP A 49 -7.06 9.60 4.25
C ASP A 49 -7.23 9.99 2.77
N ASP A 50 -6.18 10.48 2.12
CA ASP A 50 -6.21 11.07 0.79
C ASP A 50 -5.30 10.37 -0.23
N VAL A 51 -4.78 9.18 0.07
CA VAL A 51 -3.91 8.46 -0.87
C VAL A 51 -4.70 7.81 -2.00
N ASP A 52 -4.13 7.79 -3.19
CA ASP A 52 -4.74 7.16 -4.37
C ASP A 52 -4.40 5.67 -4.47
N ALA A 53 -3.23 5.29 -3.97
CA ALA A 53 -2.71 3.93 -4.04
C ALA A 53 -1.95 3.54 -2.76
N ALA A 54 -1.89 2.23 -2.49
CA ALA A 54 -1.11 1.68 -1.39
C ALA A 54 -0.39 0.39 -1.79
N PHE A 55 0.79 0.16 -1.21
CA PHE A 55 1.50 -1.11 -1.25
C PHE A 55 1.53 -1.71 0.14
N GLY A 56 1.16 -2.99 0.28
CA GLY A 56 1.24 -3.71 1.55
C GLY A 56 -0.02 -4.46 1.97
N ASP A 57 -0.11 -4.70 3.28
CA ASP A 57 -1.29 -5.24 3.96
C ASP A 57 -2.15 -4.07 4.45
N ILE A 58 -3.30 -3.84 3.81
CA ILE A 58 -4.24 -2.78 4.20
C ILE A 58 -5.40 -3.43 4.96
N PRO A 59 -5.42 -3.37 6.31
CA PRO A 59 -6.49 -3.98 7.08
C PRO A 59 -7.81 -3.17 6.96
N PRO A 60 -8.96 -3.76 7.35
CA PRO A 60 -10.27 -3.14 7.22
C PRO A 60 -10.36 -1.72 7.76
N GLU A 61 -9.77 -1.47 8.93
CA GLU A 61 -9.78 -0.16 9.61
C GLU A 61 -9.01 0.93 8.84
N LEU A 62 -7.97 0.55 8.10
CA LEU A 62 -7.27 1.48 7.20
C LEU A 62 -8.10 1.76 5.95
N LEU A 63 -8.68 0.71 5.37
CA LEU A 63 -9.49 0.82 4.16
C LEU A 63 -10.71 1.72 4.40
N GLU A 64 -11.38 1.59 5.55
CA GLU A 64 -12.53 2.42 5.91
C GLU A 64 -12.17 3.92 5.99
N ARG A 65 -10.94 4.23 6.38
CA ARG A 65 -10.43 5.60 6.47
C ARG A 65 -9.94 6.17 5.13
N ALA A 66 -9.59 5.30 4.18
CA ALA A 66 -8.98 5.65 2.90
C ALA A 66 -10.01 6.19 1.88
N ARG A 67 -10.21 7.51 1.83
CA ARG A 67 -11.30 8.12 1.04
C ARG A 67 -11.08 8.10 -0.47
N ASN A 68 -9.82 8.07 -0.89
CA ASN A 68 -9.43 8.18 -2.29
C ASN A 68 -8.77 6.92 -2.86
N LEU A 69 -8.64 5.86 -2.04
CA LEU A 69 -7.84 4.70 -2.39
C LEU A 69 -8.51 3.91 -3.52
N LYS A 70 -7.80 3.81 -4.65
CA LYS A 70 -8.27 3.15 -5.87
C LYS A 70 -7.51 1.87 -6.18
N TRP A 71 -6.28 1.75 -5.65
CA TRP A 71 -5.40 0.63 -5.98
C TRP A 71 -4.57 0.16 -4.80
N ILE A 72 -4.53 -1.17 -4.59
CA ILE A 72 -3.67 -1.83 -3.63
C ILE A 72 -2.75 -2.82 -4.37
N ALA A 73 -1.45 -2.69 -4.13
CA ALA A 73 -0.43 -3.62 -4.58
C ALA A 73 -0.04 -4.56 -3.42
N CYS A 74 -0.52 -5.80 -3.49
CA CYS A 74 -0.18 -6.84 -2.53
C CYS A 74 1.28 -7.30 -2.73
N PRO A 75 2.08 -7.41 -1.66
CA PRO A 75 3.47 -7.87 -1.75
C PRO A 75 3.61 -9.36 -2.11
N GLN A 76 2.58 -10.17 -1.89
CA GLN A 76 2.66 -11.64 -1.92
C GLN A 76 2.06 -12.23 -3.20
N ALA A 77 2.77 -13.18 -3.83
CA ALA A 77 2.22 -13.89 -4.99
C ALA A 77 1.07 -14.84 -4.62
N GLY A 78 1.14 -15.42 -3.43
CA GLY A 78 0.02 -16.11 -2.79
C GLY A 78 -0.31 -15.40 -1.48
N PRO A 79 -1.26 -14.46 -1.46
CA PRO A 79 -1.64 -13.76 -0.24
C PRO A 79 -2.12 -14.73 0.84
N ARG A 80 -1.75 -14.48 2.10
CA ARG A 80 -2.21 -15.32 3.22
C ARG A 80 -3.74 -15.33 3.34
N ALA A 81 -4.27 -16.38 3.95
CA ALA A 81 -5.69 -16.43 4.29
C ALA A 81 -6.10 -15.18 5.09
N GLY A 82 -7.21 -14.57 4.70
CA GLY A 82 -7.72 -13.34 5.31
C GLY A 82 -7.13 -12.04 4.75
N TYR A 83 -6.18 -12.08 3.80
CA TYR A 83 -5.72 -10.86 3.12
C TYR A 83 -6.88 -10.18 2.37
N TYR A 84 -7.60 -10.93 1.54
CA TYR A 84 -8.83 -10.47 0.88
C TYR A 84 -10.01 -10.55 1.87
N HIS A 85 -10.02 -9.64 2.84
CA HIS A 85 -11.13 -9.53 3.80
C HIS A 85 -12.40 -8.96 3.13
N GLU A 86 -13.54 -9.13 3.79
CA GLU A 86 -14.87 -8.77 3.25
C GLU A 86 -14.92 -7.33 2.74
N SER A 87 -14.31 -6.37 3.45
CA SER A 87 -14.29 -4.97 3.01
C SER A 87 -13.55 -4.73 1.69
N LEU A 88 -12.52 -5.54 1.36
CA LEU A 88 -11.87 -5.49 0.04
C LEU A 88 -12.73 -6.14 -1.04
N ILE A 89 -13.41 -7.23 -0.70
CA ILE A 89 -14.29 -7.96 -1.64
C ILE A 89 -15.51 -7.13 -2.01
N ALA A 90 -16.10 -6.44 -1.03
CA ALA A 90 -17.29 -5.62 -1.19
C ALA A 90 -16.99 -4.20 -1.71
N GLY A 91 -15.72 -3.77 -1.67
CA GLY A 91 -15.29 -2.45 -2.11
C GLY A 91 -14.91 -2.40 -3.59
N ASP A 92 -14.79 -1.17 -4.11
CA ASP A 92 -14.43 -0.92 -5.52
C ASP A 92 -12.90 -0.76 -5.74
N VAL A 93 -12.10 -0.96 -4.71
CA VAL A 93 -10.64 -0.82 -4.80
C VAL A 93 -10.06 -1.97 -5.62
N ILE A 94 -9.20 -1.63 -6.58
CA ILE A 94 -8.52 -2.64 -7.39
C ILE A 94 -7.37 -3.22 -6.58
N VAL A 95 -7.35 -4.54 -6.40
CA VAL A 95 -6.23 -5.24 -5.74
C VAL A 95 -5.45 -6.05 -6.77
N THR A 96 -4.15 -5.83 -6.82
CA THR A 96 -3.20 -6.61 -7.63
C THR A 96 -2.20 -7.31 -6.72
N ASN A 97 -1.54 -8.36 -7.22
CA ASN A 97 -0.50 -9.05 -6.49
C ASN A 97 0.70 -9.36 -7.40
N THR A 98 1.80 -9.82 -6.80
CA THR A 98 2.99 -10.21 -7.54
C THR A 98 2.79 -11.56 -8.25
N ARG A 99 3.42 -11.75 -9.40
CA ARG A 99 3.50 -13.03 -10.12
C ARG A 99 4.97 -13.34 -10.38
N GLU A 100 5.28 -14.61 -10.66
CA GLU A 100 6.61 -15.05 -11.14
C GLU A 100 7.74 -14.89 -10.11
N ILE A 101 7.51 -15.38 -8.89
CA ILE A 101 8.48 -15.34 -7.78
C ILE A 101 9.39 -16.60 -7.70
N TYR A 102 9.47 -17.39 -8.78
CA TYR A 102 10.25 -18.64 -8.86
C TYR A 102 11.28 -18.59 -9.98
#